data_AF-A0A521ZVN2-F1
#
_entry.id   AF-A0A521ZVN2-F1
#
_cell.length_a   1.000
_cell.length_b   1.000
_cell.length_c   1.000
_cell.angle_alpha   90.00
_cell.angle_beta   90.00
_cell.angle_gamma   90.00
#
_symmetry.space_group_name_H-M   'P 1'
#
loop_
_entity.id
_entity.type
_entity.pdbx_description
1 polymer ?
#
loop_
_entity_poly.entity_id
_entity_poly.type
_entity_poly.pdbx_seq_one_letter_code
_entity_poly.pdbx_strand_id
1 'polypeptide(L)'
;MKSKKLSMFVMTGMIALAASTLQAQLALNLSMSATASIQQDAVTVGDTTTIANPKNIKVDTKAILARLAQDKNNGVSFPSGAKLALLTDGGGIKVVDKTGLELADVSDIMHFELGDEYSHVNSGKENSTTGARSTKTMFIGTLNFDDGSIAFSLTGLVTASNSDSAYKTDSLGRTSQTRSISGSMKSGSGTGHDDEGSAGVISGGMSASGKAIIVQQ
;
A
#
# COMPACT_ATOMS: atom_id res chain seq x y z
N MET A 1 -52.11 -6.98 2.20
CA MET A 1 -50.65 -6.89 1.96
C MET A 1 -50.27 -5.43 1.87
N LYS A 2 -49.56 -4.90 2.86
CA LYS A 2 -49.05 -3.52 2.87
C LYS A 2 -47.58 -3.58 3.28
N SER A 3 -46.73 -3.11 2.38
CA SER A 3 -45.26 -3.14 2.48
C SER A 3 -44.77 -2.30 3.65
N LYS A 4 -43.99 -2.92 4.54
CA LYS A 4 -43.21 -2.20 5.54
C LYS A 4 -42.00 -1.58 4.84
N LYS A 5 -42.02 -0.26 4.65
CA LYS A 5 -40.86 0.51 4.19
C LYS A 5 -39.79 0.45 5.26
N LEU A 6 -38.67 -0.19 4.94
CA LEU A 6 -37.46 -0.23 5.74
C LEU A 6 -36.79 1.15 5.61
N SER A 7 -36.94 2.00 6.64
CA SER A 7 -36.19 3.25 6.73
C SER A 7 -34.71 2.93 6.95
N MET A 8 -33.95 3.02 5.87
CA MET A 8 -32.49 2.99 5.87
C MET A 8 -32.01 4.30 6.49
N PHE A 9 -31.51 4.25 7.73
CA PHE A 9 -30.80 5.37 8.34
C PHE A 9 -29.48 5.55 7.58
N VAL A 10 -29.46 6.54 6.68
CA VAL A 10 -28.22 7.08 6.11
C VAL A 10 -27.53 7.82 7.24
N MET A 11 -26.45 7.24 7.76
CA MET A 11 -25.60 7.87 8.76
C MET A 11 -24.70 8.90 8.07
N THR A 12 -25.31 10.01 7.65
CA THR A 12 -24.60 11.22 7.26
C THR A 12 -24.23 11.96 8.54
N GLY A 13 -22.95 12.06 8.89
CA GLY A 13 -22.56 12.78 10.09
C GLY A 13 -21.06 12.91 10.28
N MET A 14 -20.55 14.10 9.94
CA MET A 14 -19.23 14.67 10.21
C MET A 14 -18.08 14.06 9.39
N ILE A 15 -17.33 14.82 8.59
CA ILE A 15 -16.49 15.93 9.04
C ILE A 15 -16.39 16.99 7.93
N ALA A 16 -16.93 18.18 8.19
CA ALA A 16 -16.49 19.42 7.59
C ALA A 16 -16.27 20.41 8.74
N LEU A 17 -15.07 20.38 9.32
CA LEU A 17 -14.56 21.45 10.17
C LEU A 17 -13.16 21.77 9.68
N ALA A 18 -13.11 22.82 8.85
CA ALA A 18 -11.89 23.52 8.52
C ALA A 18 -11.32 24.14 9.80
N ALA A 19 -10.33 23.48 10.38
CA ALA A 19 -9.35 24.10 11.26
C ALA A 19 -7.99 23.65 10.74
N SER A 20 -7.20 24.60 10.25
CA SER A 20 -5.81 24.44 9.83
C SER A 20 -4.96 24.02 11.04
N THR A 21 -5.06 22.74 11.40
CA THR A 21 -4.09 22.05 12.22
C THR A 21 -3.10 21.43 11.24
N LEU A 22 -1.81 21.61 11.50
CA LEU A 22 -0.72 20.96 10.80
C LEU A 22 -0.84 19.45 11.07
N GLN A 23 -1.81 18.79 10.44
CA GLN A 23 -1.98 17.35 10.52
C GLN A 23 -0.88 16.77 9.65
N ALA A 24 0.17 16.26 10.30
CA ALA A 24 1.15 15.43 9.63
C ALA A 24 0.39 14.34 8.87
N GLN A 25 0.41 14.43 7.53
CA GLN A 25 -0.18 13.42 6.66
C GLN A 25 0.43 12.07 7.06
N LEU A 26 -0.41 11.10 7.41
CA LEU A 26 0.06 9.83 7.94
C LEU A 26 0.66 9.00 6.79
N ALA A 27 1.96 9.15 6.56
CA ALA A 27 2.70 8.32 5.62
C ALA A 27 2.85 6.90 6.19
N LEU A 28 2.45 5.88 5.42
CA LEU A 28 2.65 4.48 5.79
C LEU A 28 3.94 3.96 5.14
N ASN A 29 4.89 3.50 5.95
CA ASN A 29 6.11 2.89 5.44
C ASN A 29 5.77 1.56 4.76
N LEU A 30 6.01 1.48 3.45
CA LEU A 30 5.75 0.31 2.63
C LEU A 30 7.00 -0.60 2.57
N SER A 31 6.77 -1.90 2.66
CA SER A 31 7.78 -2.95 2.52
C SER A 31 7.25 -4.06 1.63
N MET A 32 8.09 -4.58 0.75
CA MET A 32 7.73 -5.57 -0.26
C MET A 32 8.74 -6.70 -0.32
N SER A 33 8.21 -7.87 -0.65
CA SER A 33 8.99 -9.05 -1.00
C SER A 33 8.17 -9.91 -1.96
N ALA A 34 8.64 -10.01 -3.19
CA ALA A 34 8.06 -10.83 -4.24
C ALA A 34 9.14 -11.59 -5.01
N THR A 35 8.70 -12.61 -5.73
CA THR A 35 9.49 -13.41 -6.65
C THR A 35 8.76 -13.41 -7.99
N ALA A 36 9.43 -12.94 -9.03
CA ALA A 36 9.00 -13.09 -10.41
C ALA A 36 9.68 -14.32 -11.03
N SER A 37 8.89 -15.17 -11.69
CA SER A 37 9.38 -16.29 -12.50
C SER A 37 9.13 -15.95 -13.96
N ILE A 38 10.20 -15.70 -14.71
CA ILE A 38 10.16 -15.28 -16.12
C ILE A 38 10.72 -16.40 -16.97
N GLN A 39 10.08 -16.69 -18.09
CA GLN A 39 10.55 -17.69 -19.04
C GLN A 39 10.76 -17.02 -20.40
N GLN A 40 11.95 -17.21 -20.98
CA GLN A 40 12.24 -16.75 -22.33
C GLN A 40 11.52 -17.63 -23.36
N ASP A 41 11.31 -17.05 -24.55
CA ASP A 41 10.71 -17.75 -25.67
C ASP A 41 11.48 -19.02 -26.06
N ALA A 42 10.74 -19.98 -26.60
CA ALA A 42 11.32 -21.20 -27.10
C ALA A 42 12.19 -20.91 -28.33
N VAL A 43 13.39 -21.49 -28.36
CA VAL A 43 14.30 -21.38 -29.50
C VAL A 43 14.18 -22.64 -30.34
N THR A 44 13.78 -22.48 -31.60
CA THR A 44 13.71 -23.59 -32.57
C THR A 44 14.88 -23.51 -33.55
N VAL A 45 15.68 -24.58 -33.62
CA VAL A 45 16.76 -24.73 -34.61
C VAL A 45 16.58 -26.08 -35.31
N GLY A 46 16.24 -26.03 -36.60
CA GLY A 46 15.80 -27.21 -37.35
C GLY A 46 14.52 -27.80 -36.74
N ASP A 47 14.53 -29.10 -36.48
CA ASP A 47 13.39 -29.83 -35.88
C ASP A 47 13.43 -29.87 -34.34
N THR A 48 14.39 -29.17 -33.71
CA THR A 48 14.54 -29.15 -32.25
C THR A 48 14.05 -27.83 -31.68
N THR A 49 13.05 -27.90 -30.80
CA THR A 49 12.59 -26.77 -29.98
C THR A 49 13.14 -26.90 -28.56
N THR A 50 13.88 -25.89 -28.12
CA THR A 50 14.41 -25.79 -26.75
C THR A 50 13.59 -24.78 -25.96
N ILE A 51 13.03 -25.22 -24.83
CA ILE A 51 12.33 -24.36 -23.87
C ILE A 51 13.22 -24.24 -22.64
N ALA A 52 13.72 -23.03 -22.36
CA ALA A 52 14.58 -22.80 -21.21
C ALA A 52 13.79 -22.90 -19.90
N ASN A 53 14.46 -23.29 -18.81
CA ASN A 53 13.85 -23.24 -17.48
C ASN A 53 13.55 -21.80 -17.08
N PRO A 54 12.45 -21.55 -16.32
CA PRO A 54 12.16 -20.22 -15.79
C PRO A 54 13.29 -19.69 -14.89
N LYS A 55 13.58 -18.40 -15.02
CA LYS A 55 14.48 -17.66 -14.14
C LYS A 55 13.68 -16.99 -13.04
N ASN A 56 14.11 -17.18 -11.80
CA ASN A 56 13.52 -16.53 -10.64
C ASN A 56 14.27 -15.24 -10.30
N ILE A 57 13.55 -14.13 -10.21
CA ILE A 57 14.05 -12.82 -9.86
C ILE A 57 13.38 -12.37 -8.57
N LYS A 58 14.18 -12.05 -7.55
CA LYS A 58 13.68 -11.50 -6.29
C LYS A 58 13.41 -10.01 -6.47
N VAL A 59 12.20 -9.58 -6.16
CA VAL A 59 11.76 -8.19 -6.15
C VAL A 59 11.46 -7.80 -4.71
N ASP A 60 12.42 -7.15 -4.04
CA ASP A 60 12.23 -6.60 -2.70
C ASP A 60 12.26 -5.07 -2.70
N THR A 61 11.92 -4.44 -1.57
CA THR A 61 11.92 -2.97 -1.45
C THR A 61 13.24 -2.34 -1.89
N LYS A 62 14.38 -3.01 -1.64
CA LYS A 62 15.69 -2.48 -2.00
C LYS A 62 15.89 -2.52 -3.52
N ALA A 63 15.49 -3.62 -4.17
CA ALA A 63 15.51 -3.73 -5.62
C ALA A 63 14.59 -2.67 -6.27
N ILE A 64 13.39 -2.47 -5.73
CA ILE A 64 12.45 -1.44 -6.22
C ILE A 64 13.05 -0.03 -6.06
N LEU A 65 13.57 0.32 -4.88
CA LEU A 65 14.20 1.63 -4.68
C LEU A 65 15.40 1.87 -5.60
N ALA A 66 16.20 0.84 -5.87
CA ALA A 66 17.32 0.94 -6.81
C ALA A 66 16.83 1.17 -8.25
N ARG A 67 15.71 0.56 -8.64
CA ARG A 67 15.12 0.74 -9.96
C ARG A 67 14.46 2.12 -10.11
N LEU A 68 13.69 2.55 -9.12
CA LEU A 68 13.10 3.89 -9.06
C LEU A 68 14.16 5.00 -9.08
N ALA A 69 15.34 4.76 -8.52
CA ALA A 69 16.46 5.70 -8.60
C ALA A 69 17.00 5.88 -10.03
N GLN A 70 16.89 4.86 -10.87
CA GLN A 70 17.28 4.96 -12.29
C GLN A 70 16.38 5.96 -13.02
N ASP A 71 15.07 5.90 -12.78
CA ASP A 71 14.10 6.79 -13.42
C ASP A 71 14.00 8.16 -12.74
N LYS A 72 13.68 8.20 -11.44
CA LYS A 72 13.34 9.44 -10.72
C LYS A 72 14.52 10.19 -10.12
N ASN A 73 15.70 9.60 -10.08
CA ASN A 73 16.88 10.24 -9.48
C ASN A 73 18.08 10.30 -10.44
N ASN A 74 17.82 10.34 -11.76
CA ASN A 74 18.85 10.44 -12.80
C ASN A 74 19.95 9.36 -12.69
N GLY A 75 19.59 8.14 -12.28
CA GLY A 75 20.57 7.07 -12.04
C GLY A 75 21.36 7.16 -10.73
N VAL A 76 21.18 8.23 -9.95
CA VAL A 76 21.83 8.41 -8.65
C VAL A 76 21.06 7.62 -7.59
N SER A 77 21.76 6.85 -6.77
CA SER A 77 21.09 6.10 -5.68
C SER A 77 20.42 7.04 -4.68
N PHE A 78 19.24 6.65 -4.16
CA PHE A 78 18.63 7.33 -3.02
C PHE A 78 19.54 7.26 -1.78
N PRO A 79 19.48 8.26 -0.88
CA PRO A 79 20.26 8.25 0.35
C PRO A 79 19.93 7.05 1.25
N SER A 80 20.92 6.65 2.06
CA SER A 80 20.74 5.56 3.02
C SER A 80 19.57 5.83 3.97
N GLY A 81 18.69 4.83 4.13
CA GLY A 81 17.49 4.93 4.95
C GLY A 81 16.27 5.50 4.23
N ALA A 82 16.35 5.76 2.92
CA ALA A 82 15.19 6.04 2.09
C ALA A 82 14.20 4.86 2.11
N LYS A 83 12.90 5.18 2.03
CA LYS A 83 11.79 4.22 2.14
C LYS A 83 10.68 4.57 1.15
N LEU A 84 9.89 3.57 0.81
CA LEU A 84 8.61 3.77 0.14
C LEU A 84 7.56 4.20 1.17
N ALA A 85 6.81 5.24 0.85
CA ALA A 85 5.69 5.73 1.64
C ALA A 85 4.41 5.67 0.80
N LEU A 86 3.40 4.96 1.30
CA LEU A 86 2.07 4.97 0.72
C LEU A 86 1.30 6.19 1.25
N LEU A 87 0.77 6.99 0.33
CA LEU A 87 -0.16 8.06 0.64
C LEU A 87 -1.54 7.46 0.88
N THR A 88 -2.14 7.80 2.03
CA THR A 88 -3.49 7.35 2.37
C THR A 88 -4.56 7.98 1.48
N ASP A 89 -4.24 9.09 0.83
CA ASP A 89 -5.15 9.84 -0.02
C ASP A 89 -4.80 9.54 -1.48
N GLY A 90 -5.56 8.64 -2.10
CA GLY A 90 -5.43 8.31 -3.54
C GLY A 90 -4.49 7.16 -3.89
N GLY A 91 -3.86 6.49 -2.92
CA GLY A 91 -3.07 5.26 -3.17
C GLY A 91 -1.73 5.47 -3.88
N GLY A 92 -1.32 6.72 -4.07
CA GLY A 92 -0.02 7.09 -4.63
C GLY A 92 1.14 6.68 -3.71
N ILE A 93 2.30 6.42 -4.30
CA ILE A 93 3.49 5.99 -3.59
C ILE A 93 4.60 7.01 -3.84
N LYS A 94 5.33 7.34 -2.77
CA LYS A 94 6.46 8.25 -2.79
C LYS A 94 7.70 7.60 -2.21
N VAL A 95 8.87 8.11 -2.58
CA VAL A 95 10.12 7.82 -1.89
C VAL A 95 10.37 8.93 -0.88
N VAL A 96 10.58 8.57 0.37
CA VAL A 96 10.88 9.51 1.45
C VAL A 96 12.21 9.16 2.11
N ASP A 97 12.85 10.16 2.72
CA ASP A 97 14.04 9.95 3.52
C ASP A 97 13.73 9.40 4.92
N LYS A 98 14.76 9.23 5.76
CA LYS A 98 14.60 8.75 7.14
C LYS A 98 13.74 9.66 8.04
N THR A 99 13.59 10.93 7.67
CA THR A 99 12.81 11.95 8.39
C THR A 99 11.38 12.06 7.87
N GLY A 100 11.07 11.38 6.76
CA GLY A 100 9.77 11.47 6.08
C GLY A 100 9.70 12.59 5.05
N LEU A 101 10.82 13.27 4.75
CA LEU A 101 10.87 14.25 3.68
C LEU A 101 10.81 13.55 2.33
N GLU A 102 9.96 14.06 1.44
CA GLU A 102 9.85 13.55 0.07
C GLU A 102 11.16 13.70 -0.70
N LEU A 103 11.58 12.62 -1.35
CA LEU A 103 12.73 12.55 -2.23
C LEU A 103 12.30 12.44 -3.70
N ALA A 104 11.21 11.71 -3.97
CA ALA A 104 10.63 11.56 -5.29
C ALA A 104 9.16 11.13 -5.20
N ASP A 105 8.33 11.61 -6.12
CA ASP A 105 7.02 11.03 -6.41
C ASP A 105 7.18 9.91 -7.44
N VAL A 106 6.65 8.73 -7.13
CA VAL A 106 6.72 7.54 -8.00
C VAL A 106 5.33 7.00 -8.32
N SER A 107 4.28 7.79 -8.09
CA SER A 107 2.89 7.36 -8.27
C SER A 107 2.53 7.01 -9.72
N ASP A 108 3.30 7.52 -10.68
CA ASP A 108 3.19 7.17 -12.10
C ASP A 108 3.78 5.80 -12.45
N ILE A 109 4.78 5.35 -11.67
CA ILE A 109 5.43 4.04 -11.84
C ILE A 109 4.76 3.00 -10.94
N MET A 110 4.40 3.38 -9.72
CA MET A 110 4.01 2.45 -8.67
C MET A 110 2.80 3.00 -7.91
N HIS A 111 1.71 2.26 -7.93
CA HIS A 111 0.48 2.66 -7.25
C HIS A 111 -0.23 1.46 -6.65
N PHE A 112 -0.97 1.71 -5.57
CA PHE A 112 -1.75 0.69 -4.90
C PHE A 112 -3.23 0.97 -5.07
N GLU A 113 -3.93 0.00 -5.66
CA GLU A 113 -5.36 0.05 -5.89
C GLU A 113 -6.08 -0.77 -4.81
N LEU A 114 -7.07 -0.11 -4.20
CA LEU A 114 -8.06 -0.79 -3.39
C LEU A 114 -9.07 -1.44 -4.34
N GLY A 115 -9.40 -2.71 -4.12
CA GLY A 115 -10.52 -3.34 -4.81
C GLY A 115 -11.85 -2.66 -4.47
N ASP A 116 -12.91 -3.10 -5.15
CA ASP A 116 -14.26 -2.55 -5.04
C ASP A 116 -14.66 -2.20 -3.58
N GLU A 117 -15.07 -0.94 -3.38
CA GLU A 117 -15.46 -0.37 -2.09
C GLU A 117 -16.59 -1.15 -1.42
N TYR A 118 -17.36 -1.95 -2.18
CA TYR A 118 -18.44 -2.77 -1.65
C TYR A 118 -18.02 -4.17 -1.19
N SER A 119 -16.79 -4.60 -1.48
CA SER A 119 -16.31 -5.97 -1.25
C SER A 119 -15.28 -6.06 -0.12
N HIS A 120 -15.66 -5.63 1.08
CA HIS A 120 -14.78 -5.67 2.25
C HIS A 120 -15.44 -6.29 3.49
N VAL A 121 -14.63 -6.94 4.32
CA VAL A 121 -15.06 -7.51 5.61
C VAL A 121 -14.48 -6.70 6.74
N ASN A 122 -15.35 -6.03 7.51
CA ASN A 122 -14.98 -5.24 8.67
C ASN A 122 -15.20 -6.03 9.98
N SER A 123 -14.28 -5.85 10.92
CA SER A 123 -14.41 -6.33 12.30
C SER A 123 -13.75 -5.33 13.24
N GLY A 124 -14.21 -5.25 14.49
CA GLY A 124 -13.61 -4.32 15.43
C GLY A 124 -14.32 -4.22 16.76
N LYS A 125 -13.77 -3.35 17.61
CA LYS A 125 -14.31 -2.98 18.92
C LYS A 125 -14.01 -1.52 19.21
N GLU A 126 -14.89 -0.89 19.96
CA GLU A 126 -14.75 0.50 20.40
C GLU A 126 -15.22 0.62 21.85
N ASN A 127 -14.51 1.44 22.61
CA ASN A 127 -14.92 1.89 23.94
C ASN A 127 -15.32 3.36 23.83
N SER A 128 -16.62 3.62 23.83
CA SER A 128 -17.18 4.97 23.68
C SER A 128 -16.81 5.92 24.83
N THR A 129 -16.49 5.40 26.02
CA THR A 129 -16.06 6.22 27.17
C THR A 129 -14.64 6.76 26.99
N THR A 130 -13.73 5.95 26.44
CA THR A 130 -12.30 6.28 26.35
C THR A 130 -11.85 6.69 24.94
N GLY A 131 -12.71 6.52 23.94
CA GLY A 131 -12.38 6.70 22.52
C GLY A 131 -11.47 5.62 21.94
N ALA A 132 -11.03 4.63 22.74
CA ALA A 132 -10.16 3.58 22.27
C ALA A 132 -10.90 2.69 21.25
N ARG A 133 -10.28 2.48 20.08
CA ARG A 133 -10.87 1.73 18.97
C ARG A 133 -9.83 0.78 18.37
N SER A 134 -10.29 -0.39 17.93
CA SER A 134 -9.51 -1.27 17.06
C SER A 134 -10.41 -1.82 15.98
N THR A 135 -10.03 -1.61 14.72
CA THR A 135 -10.72 -2.14 13.56
C THR A 135 -9.76 -2.92 12.68
N LYS A 136 -10.31 -3.91 11.98
CA LYS A 136 -9.65 -4.70 10.97
C LYS A 136 -10.57 -4.80 9.76
N THR A 137 -10.02 -4.49 8.60
CA THR A 137 -10.71 -4.57 7.31
C THR A 137 -9.95 -5.53 6.42
N MET A 138 -10.67 -6.42 5.76
CA MET A 138 -10.11 -7.31 4.74
C MET A 138 -10.72 -6.97 3.39
N PHE A 139 -9.89 -6.81 2.37
CA PHE A 139 -10.30 -6.48 1.00
C PHE A 139 -9.29 -7.05 0.01
N ILE A 140 -9.67 -7.17 -1.25
CA ILE A 140 -8.71 -7.47 -2.33
C ILE A 140 -8.00 -6.16 -2.69
N GLY A 141 -6.67 -6.17 -2.73
CA GLY A 141 -5.89 -5.04 -3.21
C GLY A 141 -4.96 -5.48 -4.32
N THR A 142 -4.57 -4.52 -5.15
CA THR A 142 -3.65 -4.72 -6.26
C THR A 142 -2.54 -3.69 -6.15
N LEU A 143 -1.30 -4.16 -6.22
CA LEU A 143 -0.15 -3.30 -6.40
C LEU A 143 0.29 -3.38 -7.86
N ASN A 144 0.41 -2.24 -8.51
CA ASN A 144 0.94 -2.14 -9.86
C ASN A 144 2.32 -1.47 -9.82
N PHE A 145 3.21 -1.95 -10.67
CA PHE A 145 4.53 -1.38 -10.93
C PHE A 145 4.78 -1.41 -12.44
N ASP A 146 5.19 -0.29 -13.02
CA ASP A 146 5.59 -0.18 -14.43
C ASP A 146 6.59 0.96 -14.59
N ASP A 147 7.87 0.63 -14.80
CA ASP A 147 8.93 1.62 -15.08
C ASP A 147 9.24 1.76 -16.59
N GLY A 148 8.34 1.27 -17.45
CA GLY A 148 8.50 1.19 -18.90
C GLY A 148 9.45 0.09 -19.38
N SER A 149 10.19 -0.55 -18.48
CA SER A 149 11.09 -1.66 -18.78
C SER A 149 10.51 -2.96 -18.20
N ILE A 150 10.19 -2.94 -16.91
CA ILE A 150 9.53 -4.03 -16.19
C ILE A 150 8.16 -3.54 -15.75
N ALA A 151 7.12 -4.32 -16.07
CA ALA A 151 5.79 -4.11 -15.53
C ALA A 151 5.31 -5.36 -14.81
N PHE A 152 4.65 -5.19 -13.66
CA PHE A 152 3.94 -6.26 -12.98
C PHE A 152 2.76 -5.76 -12.17
N SER A 153 1.81 -6.67 -11.95
CA SER A 153 0.70 -6.48 -11.02
C SER A 153 0.71 -7.60 -9.97
N LEU A 154 0.48 -7.25 -8.71
CA LEU A 154 0.39 -8.18 -7.58
C LEU A 154 -0.94 -7.98 -6.87
N THR A 155 -1.86 -8.94 -7.07
CA THR A 155 -3.20 -8.91 -6.45
C THR A 155 -3.31 -9.94 -5.35
N GLY A 156 -3.97 -9.59 -4.25
CA GLY A 156 -4.20 -10.52 -3.15
C GLY A 156 -5.11 -9.99 -2.05
N LEU A 157 -5.37 -10.84 -1.06
CA LEU A 157 -6.12 -10.46 0.13
C LEU A 157 -5.26 -9.59 1.04
N VAL A 158 -5.71 -8.36 1.24
CA VAL A 158 -5.11 -7.38 2.14
C VAL A 158 -5.86 -7.39 3.45
N THR A 159 -5.11 -7.43 4.55
CA THR A 159 -5.63 -7.15 5.88
C THR A 159 -5.11 -5.81 6.34
N ALA A 160 -6.00 -4.82 6.46
CA ALA A 160 -5.71 -3.55 7.12
C ALA A 160 -6.19 -3.59 8.57
N SER A 161 -5.45 -2.96 9.47
CA SER A 161 -5.78 -2.80 10.88
C SER A 161 -5.53 -1.36 11.28
N ASN A 162 -6.49 -0.79 12.01
CA ASN A 162 -6.41 0.54 12.58
C ASN A 162 -6.64 0.43 14.09
N SER A 163 -5.85 1.15 14.87
CA SER A 163 -6.00 1.20 16.32
C SER A 163 -5.79 2.62 16.81
N ASP A 164 -6.72 3.05 17.65
CA ASP A 164 -6.70 4.32 18.33
C ASP A 164 -6.59 4.06 19.84
N SER A 165 -5.62 4.71 20.50
CA SER A 165 -5.44 4.60 21.96
C SER A 165 -6.62 5.21 22.71
N ALA A 166 -6.70 5.03 24.04
CA ALA A 166 -7.56 5.91 24.84
C ALA A 166 -7.11 7.37 24.71
N TYR A 167 -8.05 8.30 24.89
CA TYR A 167 -7.75 9.72 25.01
C TYR A 167 -6.79 9.99 26.18
N LYS A 168 -5.86 10.92 25.95
CA LYS A 168 -5.00 11.48 26.98
C LYS A 168 -5.18 12.99 27.00
N THR A 169 -5.56 13.52 28.15
CA THR A 169 -5.66 14.96 28.38
C THR A 169 -4.38 15.45 29.04
N ASP A 170 -3.77 16.49 28.49
CA ASP A 170 -2.58 17.10 29.10
C ASP A 170 -2.95 18.18 30.14
N SER A 171 -1.93 18.77 30.77
CA SER A 171 -2.11 19.81 31.79
C SER A 171 -2.74 21.11 31.26
N LEU A 172 -2.83 21.27 29.94
CA LEU A 172 -3.46 22.41 29.26
C LEU A 172 -4.89 22.08 28.79
N GLY A 173 -5.42 20.90 29.13
CA GLY A 173 -6.75 20.46 28.73
C GLY A 173 -6.85 19.92 27.31
N ARG A 174 -5.73 19.80 26.57
CA ARG A 174 -5.73 19.30 25.18
C ARG A 174 -5.87 17.79 25.18
N THR A 175 -6.73 17.27 24.32
CA THR A 175 -6.94 15.83 24.21
C THR A 175 -6.13 15.26 23.05
N SER A 176 -5.44 14.16 23.29
CA SER A 176 -4.62 13.47 22.28
C SER A 176 -4.92 11.99 22.21
N GLN A 177 -4.67 11.41 21.05
CA GLN A 177 -4.84 9.99 20.78
C GLN A 177 -3.71 9.50 19.89
N THR A 178 -3.20 8.31 20.15
CA THR A 178 -2.25 7.66 19.24
C THR A 178 -3.03 6.78 18.27
N ARG A 179 -2.88 7.06 16.97
CA ARG A 179 -3.40 6.24 15.88
C ARG A 179 -2.27 5.40 15.27
N SER A 180 -2.50 4.10 15.12
CA SER A 180 -1.60 3.19 14.41
C SER A 180 -2.36 2.48 13.30
N ILE A 181 -1.80 2.48 12.09
CA ILE A 181 -2.36 1.83 10.91
C ILE A 181 -1.34 0.84 10.37
N SER A 182 -1.80 -0.36 10.01
CA SER A 182 -0.98 -1.35 9.31
C SER A 182 -1.80 -2.08 8.26
N GLY A 183 -1.19 -2.42 7.13
CA GLY A 183 -1.77 -3.26 6.10
C GLY A 183 -0.80 -4.37 5.72
N SER A 184 -1.31 -5.55 5.37
CA SER A 184 -0.47 -6.60 4.77
C SER A 184 -1.23 -7.45 3.77
N MET A 185 -0.60 -7.70 2.62
CA MET A 185 -0.90 -8.77 1.69
C MET A 185 0.19 -9.83 1.87
N LYS A 186 -0.13 -10.96 2.49
CA LYS A 186 0.88 -12.01 2.75
C LYS A 186 1.19 -12.87 1.52
N SER A 187 0.19 -13.03 0.67
CA SER A 187 0.26 -13.86 -0.52
C SER A 187 -0.61 -13.21 -1.59
N GLY A 188 0.05 -12.58 -2.54
CA GLY A 188 -0.53 -12.12 -3.79
C GLY A 188 0.10 -12.86 -4.96
N SER A 189 -0.57 -12.79 -6.08
CA SER A 189 -0.12 -13.32 -7.36
C SER A 189 -0.48 -12.34 -8.47
N GLY A 190 0.24 -12.44 -9.57
CA GLY A 190 -0.17 -11.79 -10.80
C GLY A 190 0.81 -12.07 -11.93
N THR A 191 0.85 -11.15 -12.88
CA THR A 191 1.63 -11.28 -14.10
C THR A 191 2.52 -10.07 -14.28
N GLY A 192 3.56 -10.24 -15.10
CA GLY A 192 4.40 -9.14 -15.52
C GLY A 192 5.16 -9.48 -16.80
N HIS A 193 6.00 -8.56 -17.23
CA HIS A 193 6.96 -8.76 -18.30
C HIS A 193 8.28 -8.04 -17.99
N ASP A 194 9.35 -8.46 -18.64
CA ASP A 194 10.65 -7.76 -18.61
C ASP A 194 10.84 -6.83 -19.82
N ASP A 195 12.02 -6.20 -19.87
CA ASP A 195 12.46 -5.25 -20.89
C ASP A 195 12.49 -5.87 -22.30
N GLU A 196 12.53 -7.20 -22.41
CA GLU A 196 12.51 -7.97 -23.66
C GLU A 196 11.07 -8.38 -24.07
N GLY A 197 10.08 -8.08 -23.22
CA GLY A 197 8.68 -8.48 -23.41
C GLY A 197 8.36 -9.91 -22.97
N SER A 198 9.30 -10.60 -22.31
CA SER A 198 9.10 -11.97 -21.84
C SER A 198 8.07 -12.00 -20.71
N ALA A 199 6.97 -12.72 -20.90
CA ALA A 199 5.94 -12.85 -19.89
C ALA A 199 6.46 -13.62 -18.66
N GLY A 200 6.01 -13.19 -17.48
CA GLY A 200 6.34 -13.81 -16.21
C GLY A 200 5.14 -13.88 -15.26
N VAL A 201 5.23 -14.80 -14.31
CA VAL A 201 4.31 -14.86 -13.17
C VAL A 201 5.01 -14.27 -11.95
N ILE A 202 4.30 -13.48 -11.17
CA ILE A 202 4.81 -12.91 -9.92
C ILE A 202 4.00 -13.44 -8.74
N SER A 203 4.69 -13.75 -7.65
CA SER A 203 4.07 -14.09 -6.37
C SER A 203 4.83 -13.43 -5.23
N GLY A 204 4.12 -13.00 -4.19
CA GLY A 204 4.77 -12.27 -3.11
C GLY A 204 3.83 -11.66 -2.11
N GLY A 205 4.34 -10.67 -1.40
CA GLY A 205 3.57 -9.92 -0.42
C GLY A 205 4.10 -8.52 -0.23
N MET A 206 3.24 -7.70 0.37
CA MET A 206 3.54 -6.34 0.78
C MET A 206 2.99 -6.07 2.17
N SER A 207 3.61 -5.14 2.87
CA SER A 207 3.13 -4.65 4.15
C SER A 207 3.37 -3.15 4.25
N ALA A 208 2.44 -2.43 4.86
CA ALA A 208 2.56 -1.01 5.12
C ALA A 208 2.28 -0.75 6.60
N SER A 209 2.98 0.18 7.23
CA SER A 209 2.66 0.58 8.61
C SER A 209 3.04 2.01 8.94
N GLY A 210 2.23 2.65 9.77
CA GLY A 210 2.44 4.02 10.23
C GLY A 210 1.79 4.28 11.57
N LYS A 211 2.26 5.33 12.25
CA LYS A 211 1.78 5.75 13.56
C LYS A 211 1.81 7.27 13.65
N ALA A 212 0.72 7.87 14.13
CA ALA A 212 0.64 9.30 14.40
C ALA A 212 0.02 9.57 15.77
N ILE A 213 0.32 10.75 16.31
CA ILE A 213 -0.38 11.32 17.46
C ILE A 213 -1.32 12.39 16.91
N ILE A 214 -2.61 12.19 17.14
CA ILE A 214 -3.67 13.13 16.77
C ILE A 214 -3.97 13.96 18.02
N VAL A 215 -3.88 15.28 17.90
CA VAL A 215 -4.21 16.22 18.98
C VAL A 215 -5.48 16.96 18.57
N GLN A 216 -6.50 16.90 19.40
CA GLN A 216 -7.75 17.66 19.27
C GLN A 216 -7.67 18.86 20.22
N GLN A 217 -7.84 20.06 19.66
CA GLN A 217 -7.93 21.31 20.41
C GLN A 217 -9.37 21.58 20.81
#